data_AF-A0A662BG78-F1
#
_entry.id   AF-A0A662BG78-F1
#
_cell.length_a   1.000
_cell.length_b   1.000
_cell.length_c   1.000
_cell.angle_alpha   90.00
_cell.angle_beta   90.00
_cell.angle_gamma   90.00
#
_symmetry.space_group_name_H-M   'P 1'
#
loop_
_entity.id
_entity.type
_entity.pdbx_description
1 polymer ?
#
loop_
_entity_poly.entity_id
_entity_poly.type
_entity_poly.pdbx_seq_one_letter_code
_entity_poly.pdbx_strand_id
1 'polypeptide(L)'
;MTHKVKLIFFIIFLNSFFSYQVSAQDKEINLVKGLPKARIEKTNLGKSINSVYSEYVPVISPDGRTLYVFVHGDPNNIGEGDIWYSKKLGKLDRENRKNIGSTLNNEASNFVISVSPDNNTLFLSRRYKKKGGVVLDNGRGFSLTHRIKGGWSIP
;
A
#
# COMPACT_ATOMS: atom_id res chain seq x y z
N MET A 1 13.55 1.97 31.96
CA MET A 1 13.47 3.03 30.93
C MET A 1 13.02 2.43 29.60
N THR A 2 11.79 2.70 29.17
CA THR A 2 11.27 2.34 27.84
C THR A 2 11.94 3.21 26.79
N HIS A 3 12.39 2.61 25.69
CA HIS A 3 12.97 3.35 24.57
C HIS A 3 11.84 3.66 23.59
N LYS A 4 11.71 4.93 23.20
CA LYS A 4 10.65 5.41 22.32
C LYS A 4 11.24 5.72 20.95
N VAL A 5 10.57 5.29 19.88
CA VAL A 5 10.91 5.68 18.50
C VAL A 5 9.78 6.54 17.97
N LYS A 6 10.10 7.73 17.45
CA LYS A 6 9.14 8.59 16.77
C LYS A 6 8.80 7.99 15.43
N LEU A 7 7.56 7.61 15.14
CA LEU A 7 7.10 7.43 13.76
C LEU A 7 6.25 8.64 13.37
N ILE A 8 6.50 9.19 12.19
CA ILE A 8 5.71 10.27 11.62
C ILE A 8 4.74 9.62 10.63
N PHE A 9 3.46 9.64 10.95
CA PHE A 9 2.38 9.26 10.04
C PHE A 9 1.73 10.53 9.52
N PHE A 10 1.37 10.58 8.25
CA PHE A 10 0.56 11.67 7.71
C PHE A 10 -0.91 11.26 7.68
N ILE A 11 -1.72 11.89 8.54
CA ILE A 11 -3.18 11.70 8.58
C ILE A 11 -3.83 12.95 8.00
N ILE A 12 -4.73 12.76 7.04
CA ILE A 12 -5.49 13.85 6.39
C ILE A 12 -6.95 13.77 6.86
N PHE A 13 -7.47 14.88 7.35
CA PHE A 13 -8.90 15.05 7.63
C PHE A 13 -9.57 15.73 6.43
N LEU A 14 -10.67 15.16 5.93
CA LEU A 14 -11.57 15.88 5.02
C LEU A 14 -12.56 16.69 5.85
N ASN A 15 -12.54 18.01 5.68
CA ASN A 15 -13.66 18.88 6.07
C ASN A 15 -14.11 19.66 4.85
N SER A 16 -15.37 20.14 4.88
CA SER A 16 -16.11 20.74 3.76
C SER A 16 -15.54 22.04 3.16
N PHE A 17 -14.30 22.42 3.51
CA PHE A 17 -13.56 23.51 2.91
C PHE A 17 -12.18 22.98 2.51
N PHE A 18 -11.90 23.00 1.20
CA PHE A 18 -10.67 22.51 0.57
C PHE A 18 -9.41 23.06 1.26
N SER A 19 -8.89 22.32 2.24
CA SER A 19 -7.55 22.49 2.78
C SER A 19 -7.06 21.12 3.28
N TYR A 20 -5.98 20.63 2.69
CA TYR A 20 -5.30 19.42 3.16
C TYR A 20 -4.54 19.76 4.43
N GLN A 21 -5.04 19.33 5.58
CA GLN A 21 -4.25 19.36 6.81
C GLN A 21 -3.41 18.08 6.86
N VAL A 22 -2.11 18.23 6.63
CA VAL A 22 -1.11 17.18 6.82
C VAL A 22 -0.81 17.12 8.32
N SER A 23 -1.50 16.24 9.06
CA SER A 23 -1.17 16.01 10.47
C SER A 23 -0.04 14.99 10.55
N ALA A 24 1.16 15.44 10.88
CA ALA A 24 2.23 14.57 11.34
C ALA A 24 1.84 14.02 12.71
N GLN A 25 1.42 12.77 12.78
CA GLN A 25 1.16 12.12 14.05
C GLN A 25 2.48 11.66 14.64
N ASP A 26 3.00 12.43 15.61
CA ASP A 26 4.14 12.07 16.45
C ASP A 26 3.71 10.96 17.42
N LYS A 27 3.54 9.73 16.91
CA LYS A 27 3.26 8.57 17.75
C LYS A 27 4.56 7.97 18.24
N GLU A 28 4.72 8.01 19.56
CA GLU A 28 5.78 7.27 20.24
C GLU A 28 5.42 5.78 20.23
N ILE A 29 6.25 4.98 19.59
CA ILE A 29 6.13 3.53 19.67
C ILE A 29 6.96 3.03 20.84
N ASN A 30 6.30 2.34 21.75
CA ASN A 30 6.96 1.67 22.86
C ASN A 30 7.72 0.45 22.32
N LEU A 31 9.04 0.49 22.43
CA LEU A 31 9.88 -0.67 22.09
C LEU A 31 9.89 -1.69 23.24
N VAL A 32 9.93 -2.98 22.88
CA VAL A 32 10.17 -4.08 23.82
C VAL A 32 11.51 -3.89 24.52
N LYS A 33 11.56 -4.14 25.83
CA LYS A 33 12.79 -4.07 26.62
C LYS A 33 13.82 -5.06 26.09
N GLY A 34 15.08 -4.64 25.95
CA GLY A 34 16.16 -5.51 25.49
C GLY A 34 16.26 -5.68 23.97
N LEU A 35 15.43 -4.98 23.18
CA LEU A 35 15.66 -4.85 21.74
C LEU A 35 17.09 -4.35 21.52
N PRO A 36 17.90 -5.06 20.70
CA PRO A 36 19.21 -4.57 20.33
C PRO A 36 19.05 -3.13 19.82
N LYS A 37 19.73 -2.18 20.47
CA LYS A 37 19.82 -0.78 19.98
C LYS A 37 20.42 -0.70 18.58
N ALA A 38 20.92 -1.81 18.05
CA ALA A 38 21.39 -1.98 16.69
C ALA A 38 20.26 -1.66 15.68
N ARG A 39 20.19 -0.36 15.37
CA ARG A 39 19.84 0.22 14.08
C ARG A 39 18.48 -0.16 13.51
N ILE A 40 17.41 0.38 14.10
CA ILE A 40 16.26 0.77 13.28
C ILE A 40 16.65 2.10 12.60
N GLU A 41 17.51 2.01 11.60
CA GLU A 41 17.80 3.15 10.72
C GLU A 41 16.63 3.28 9.75
N LYS A 42 15.95 4.43 9.80
CA LYS A 42 14.88 4.73 8.85
C LYS A 42 15.51 5.18 7.55
N THR A 43 15.32 4.40 6.51
CA THR A 43 15.75 4.77 5.17
C THR A 43 14.57 5.32 4.39
N ASN A 44 14.68 6.54 3.86
CA ASN A 44 13.74 7.05 2.87
C ASN A 44 13.91 6.22 1.60
N LEU A 45 12.81 5.64 1.13
CA LEU A 45 12.74 4.72 0.00
C LEU A 45 12.62 5.48 -1.34
N GLY A 46 12.94 6.76 -1.38
CA GLY A 46 12.85 7.60 -2.57
C GLY A 46 11.42 8.03 -2.90
N LYS A 47 11.31 9.01 -3.80
CA LYS A 47 10.02 9.63 -4.20
C LYS A 47 9.03 8.66 -4.86
N SER A 48 9.47 7.46 -5.22
CA SER A 48 8.59 6.43 -5.77
C SER A 48 7.74 5.76 -4.69
N ILE A 49 8.22 5.64 -3.45
CA ILE A 49 7.48 5.01 -2.32
C ILE A 49 7.26 5.97 -1.15
N ASN A 50 8.00 7.08 -1.07
CA ASN A 50 7.73 8.21 -0.19
C ASN A 50 7.38 9.42 -1.05
N SER A 51 6.27 9.31 -1.76
CA SER A 51 5.81 10.35 -2.68
C SER A 51 5.13 11.50 -1.93
N VAL A 52 4.60 12.49 -2.68
CA VAL A 52 3.77 13.57 -2.12
C VAL A 52 2.34 13.12 -1.86
N TYR A 53 1.96 11.94 -2.34
CA TYR A 53 0.64 11.36 -2.19
C TYR A 53 0.55 10.53 -0.92
N SER A 54 -0.68 10.20 -0.53
CA SER A 54 -0.89 9.43 0.69
C SER A 54 -0.66 7.94 0.43
N GLU A 55 0.23 7.33 1.19
CA GLU A 55 0.66 5.94 1.01
C GLU A 55 0.37 5.15 2.28
N TYR A 56 -0.37 4.04 2.15
CA TYR A 56 -0.79 3.22 3.27
C TYR A 56 -0.64 1.72 2.97
N VAL A 57 -0.79 0.89 4.01
CA VAL A 57 -0.86 -0.57 3.95
C VAL A 57 0.29 -1.19 3.11
N PRO A 58 1.57 -0.94 3.46
CA PRO A 58 2.67 -1.57 2.76
C PRO A 58 2.69 -3.09 3.02
N VAL A 59 2.78 -3.88 1.95
CA VAL A 59 2.90 -5.34 2.02
C VAL A 59 4.11 -5.79 1.22
N ILE A 60 5.07 -6.45 1.87
CA ILE A 60 6.23 -7.05 1.21
C ILE A 60 5.91 -8.51 0.89
N SER A 61 6.22 -8.95 -0.32
CA SER A 61 6.07 -10.33 -0.76
C SER A 61 7.01 -11.27 -0.01
N PRO A 62 6.66 -12.56 0.19
CA PRO A 62 7.48 -13.51 0.95
C PRO A 62 8.91 -13.70 0.43
N ASP A 63 9.14 -13.53 -0.87
CA ASP A 63 10.48 -13.57 -1.47
C ASP A 63 11.32 -12.30 -1.21
N GLY A 64 10.74 -11.29 -0.57
CA GLY A 64 11.38 -10.01 -0.28
C GLY A 64 11.64 -9.17 -1.52
N ARG A 65 11.00 -9.45 -2.66
CA ARG A 65 11.29 -8.77 -3.94
C ARG A 65 10.26 -7.72 -4.32
N THR A 66 9.02 -7.85 -3.88
CA THR A 66 7.92 -6.97 -4.27
C THR A 66 7.33 -6.26 -3.07
N LEU A 67 7.24 -4.93 -3.11
CA LEU A 67 6.46 -4.14 -2.17
C LEU A 67 5.19 -3.68 -2.88
N TYR A 68 4.03 -3.97 -2.29
CA TYR A 68 2.73 -3.42 -2.65
C TYR A 68 2.40 -2.27 -1.70
N VAL A 69 1.86 -1.18 -2.23
CA VAL A 69 1.46 0.01 -1.47
C VAL A 69 0.12 0.50 -2.00
N PHE A 70 -0.78 0.86 -1.11
CA PHE A 70 -1.98 1.61 -1.47
C PHE A 70 -1.64 3.09 -1.58
N VAL A 71 -1.96 3.71 -2.71
CA VAL A 71 -1.68 5.13 -2.97
C VAL A 71 -2.99 5.87 -3.22
N HIS A 72 -3.26 6.91 -2.45
CA HIS A 72 -4.44 7.76 -2.55
C HIS A 72 -4.04 9.19 -2.99
N GLY A 73 -4.77 9.73 -3.97
CA GLY A 73 -4.56 11.07 -4.51
C GLY A 73 -3.49 11.21 -5.59
N ASP A 74 -2.89 10.11 -6.07
CA ASP A 74 -2.02 10.15 -7.25
C ASP A 74 -2.90 10.34 -8.51
N PRO A 75 -2.63 11.33 -9.39
CA PRO A 75 -3.44 11.59 -10.58
C PRO A 75 -3.39 10.45 -11.60
N ASN A 76 -2.50 9.47 -11.45
CA ASN A 76 -2.43 8.28 -12.29
C ASN A 76 -3.21 7.09 -11.69
N ASN A 77 -3.96 7.29 -10.61
CA ASN A 77 -4.88 6.29 -10.10
C ASN A 77 -6.06 6.08 -11.06
N ILE A 78 -6.61 4.86 -11.02
CA ILE A 78 -7.82 4.46 -11.71
C ILE A 78 -9.05 4.85 -10.86
N GLY A 79 -8.98 4.66 -9.55
CA GLY A 79 -10.04 5.03 -8.61
C GLY A 79 -9.60 5.99 -7.52
N GLU A 80 -10.36 6.04 -6.43
CA GLU A 80 -10.02 6.85 -5.24
C GLU A 80 -8.62 6.53 -4.70
N GLY A 81 -8.25 5.25 -4.72
CA GLY A 81 -6.92 4.81 -4.33
C GLY A 81 -6.57 3.43 -4.87
N ASP A 82 -5.34 3.29 -5.31
CA ASP A 82 -4.93 2.16 -6.13
C ASP A 82 -3.84 1.34 -5.47
N ILE A 83 -3.78 0.06 -5.86
CA ILE A 83 -2.61 -0.78 -5.63
C ILE A 83 -1.51 -0.34 -6.59
N TRP A 84 -0.39 0.07 -6.01
CA TRP A 84 0.88 0.23 -6.70
C TRP A 84 1.88 -0.80 -6.19
N TYR A 85 2.88 -1.13 -7.01
CA TYR A 85 3.92 -2.07 -6.60
C TYR A 85 5.31 -1.65 -7.07
N SER A 86 6.34 -2.12 -6.37
CA SER A 86 7.74 -2.03 -6.79
C SER A 86 8.48 -3.34 -6.59
N LYS A 87 9.33 -3.71 -7.56
CA LYS A 87 10.14 -4.95 -7.54
C LYS A 87 11.60 -4.74 -7.08
N LYS A 88 12.00 -3.52 -6.74
CA LYS A 88 13.40 -3.19 -6.42
C LYS A 88 13.47 -2.52 -5.06
N LEU A 89 13.51 -3.32 -4.00
CA LEU A 89 13.71 -2.85 -2.64
C LEU A 89 15.21 -2.55 -2.45
N GLY A 90 15.62 -1.29 -2.66
CA GLY A 90 17.02 -0.86 -2.46
C GLY A 90 17.53 0.22 -3.41
N LYS A 91 16.91 0.38 -4.58
CA LYS A 91 17.11 1.53 -5.49
C LYS A 91 15.77 1.86 -6.12
N LEU A 92 14.97 2.59 -5.37
CA LEU A 92 13.60 2.94 -5.73
C LEU A 92 13.62 4.28 -6.49
N ASP A 93 14.20 4.27 -7.70
CA ASP A 93 14.00 5.37 -8.65
C ASP A 93 12.51 5.49 -9.05
N ARG A 94 12.16 6.63 -9.66
CA ARG A 94 10.78 6.96 -10.02
C ARG A 94 10.14 5.96 -11.00
N GLU A 95 10.95 5.20 -11.73
CA GLU A 95 10.48 4.20 -12.71
C GLU A 95 10.13 2.85 -12.07
N ASN A 96 10.48 2.67 -10.79
CA ASN A 96 10.33 1.38 -10.12
C ASN A 96 9.00 1.20 -9.38
N ARG A 97 8.16 2.24 -9.20
CA ARG A 97 6.77 2.08 -8.71
C ARG A 97 5.80 2.09 -9.89
N LYS A 98 4.97 1.06 -10.01
CA LYS A 98 4.00 0.90 -11.10
C LYS A 98 2.60 0.67 -10.55
N ASN A 99 1.61 1.31 -11.15
CA ASN A 99 0.20 1.01 -10.91
C ASN A 99 -0.07 -0.45 -11.37
N ILE A 100 -0.78 -1.24 -10.57
CA ILE A 100 -0.98 -2.66 -10.87
C ILE A 100 -1.97 -2.90 -12.03
N GLY A 101 -2.71 -1.86 -12.42
CA GLY A 101 -3.63 -1.87 -13.56
C GLY A 101 -5.07 -2.25 -13.22
N SER A 102 -5.96 -2.09 -14.20
CA SER A 102 -7.42 -2.16 -14.04
C SER A 102 -7.97 -3.57 -13.80
N THR A 103 -7.14 -4.61 -13.88
CA THR A 103 -7.55 -5.96 -13.46
C THR A 103 -7.80 -6.00 -11.96
N LEU A 104 -7.00 -5.28 -11.17
CA LEU A 104 -7.12 -5.25 -9.71
C LEU A 104 -7.52 -3.86 -9.18
N ASN A 105 -7.23 -2.78 -9.88
CA ASN A 105 -7.71 -1.45 -9.51
C ASN A 105 -9.04 -1.16 -10.22
N ASN A 106 -9.99 -0.59 -9.49
CA ASN A 106 -11.27 -0.12 -10.00
C ASN A 106 -11.58 1.25 -9.39
N GLU A 107 -12.79 1.77 -9.59
CA GLU A 107 -13.17 3.11 -9.13
C GLU A 107 -13.09 3.29 -7.61
N ALA A 108 -13.14 2.20 -6.82
CA ALA A 108 -13.03 2.24 -5.37
C ALA A 108 -11.58 2.20 -4.89
N SER A 109 -11.36 2.43 -3.59
CA SER A 109 -10.06 2.16 -2.96
C SER A 109 -9.74 0.65 -2.93
N ASN A 110 -8.68 0.21 -3.61
CA ASN A 110 -8.19 -1.17 -3.66
C ASN A 110 -6.82 -1.30 -3.00
N PHE A 111 -6.58 -2.34 -2.19
CA PHE A 111 -5.29 -2.60 -1.58
C PHE A 111 -5.03 -4.10 -1.38
N VAL A 112 -3.74 -4.48 -1.37
CA VAL A 112 -3.31 -5.83 -1.03
C VAL A 112 -3.29 -5.97 0.49
N ILE A 113 -3.88 -7.04 1.01
CA ILE A 113 -3.87 -7.39 2.43
C ILE A 113 -2.68 -8.31 2.74
N SER A 114 -2.47 -9.32 1.90
CA SER A 114 -1.36 -10.27 2.05
C SER A 114 -1.02 -10.97 0.73
N VAL A 115 0.13 -11.61 0.70
CA VAL A 115 0.63 -12.42 -0.43
C VAL A 115 0.84 -13.85 0.07
N SER A 116 0.43 -14.86 -0.71
CA SER A 116 0.66 -16.27 -0.37
C SER A 116 2.15 -16.62 -0.36
N PRO A 117 2.58 -17.65 0.41
CA PRO A 117 4.00 -18.03 0.53
C PRO A 117 4.71 -18.32 -0.81
N ASP A 118 3.98 -18.83 -1.80
CA ASP A 118 4.49 -19.14 -3.13
C ASP A 118 4.49 -17.94 -4.11
N ASN A 119 4.09 -16.75 -3.64
CA ASN A 119 3.93 -15.52 -4.42
C ASN A 119 2.89 -15.59 -5.56
N ASN A 120 2.03 -16.61 -5.59
CA ASN A 120 1.06 -16.79 -6.68
C ASN A 120 -0.35 -16.33 -6.35
N THR A 121 -0.64 -15.91 -5.12
CA THR A 121 -1.97 -15.43 -4.73
C THR A 121 -1.87 -14.12 -3.95
N LEU A 122 -2.70 -13.14 -4.30
CA LEU A 122 -2.91 -11.95 -3.46
C LEU A 122 -4.27 -12.04 -2.80
N PHE A 123 -4.30 -11.76 -1.50
CA PHE A 123 -5.53 -11.46 -0.79
C PHE A 123 -5.78 -9.96 -0.87
N LEU A 124 -6.92 -9.59 -1.44
CA LEU A 124 -7.26 -8.21 -1.76
C LEU A 124 -8.38 -7.70 -0.87
N SER A 125 -8.37 -6.40 -0.64
CA SER A 125 -9.57 -5.72 -0.21
C SER A 125 -10.58 -5.63 -1.35
N ARG A 126 -11.84 -5.46 -0.98
CA ARG A 126 -13.01 -5.38 -1.84
C ARG A 126 -13.45 -6.71 -2.45
N ARG A 127 -14.73 -6.74 -2.83
CA ARG A 127 -15.37 -7.76 -3.66
C ARG A 127 -15.37 -7.32 -5.11
N TYR A 128 -14.96 -8.20 -6.02
CA TYR A 128 -14.96 -7.97 -7.46
C TYR A 128 -16.16 -8.67 -8.10
N LYS A 129 -16.70 -8.09 -9.18
CA LYS A 129 -17.69 -8.77 -10.03
C LYS A 129 -16.99 -9.85 -10.85
N LYS A 130 -17.74 -10.89 -11.23
CA LYS A 130 -17.27 -12.06 -12.01
C LYS A 130 -16.62 -11.74 -13.37
N LYS A 131 -16.73 -10.50 -13.86
CA LYS A 131 -16.12 -9.99 -15.10
C LYS A 131 -15.14 -8.81 -14.87
N GLY A 132 -14.72 -8.58 -13.63
CA GLY A 132 -14.05 -7.35 -13.22
C GLY A 132 -15.04 -6.24 -12.84
N GLY A 133 -14.59 -5.28 -12.03
CA GLY A 133 -15.40 -4.15 -11.55
C GLY A 133 -16.02 -4.30 -10.15
N VAL A 134 -16.67 -3.24 -9.66
CA VAL A 134 -17.16 -3.10 -8.27
C VAL A 134 -18.51 -3.82 -8.08
N VAL A 135 -18.64 -4.67 -7.06
CA VAL A 135 -19.93 -5.27 -6.64
C VAL A 135 -20.81 -4.19 -5.98
N LEU A 136 -22.13 -4.26 -6.19
CA LEU A 136 -23.12 -3.38 -5.53
C LEU A 136 -22.95 -3.46 -3.99
N ASP A 137 -23.24 -2.37 -3.25
CA ASP A 137 -22.93 -2.12 -1.82
C ASP A 137 -21.50 -1.67 -1.48
N ASN A 138 -20.90 -0.82 -2.34
CA ASN A 138 -19.54 -0.29 -2.19
C ASN A 138 -18.45 -1.38 -2.12
N GLY A 139 -18.75 -2.59 -2.58
CA GLY A 139 -17.80 -3.69 -2.70
C GLY A 139 -17.07 -4.05 -1.40
N ARG A 140 -17.66 -3.84 -0.21
CA ARG A 140 -17.01 -4.24 1.06
C ARG A 140 -16.83 -5.76 1.14
N GLY A 141 -15.64 -6.20 1.55
CA GLY A 141 -15.26 -7.62 1.66
C GLY A 141 -13.86 -7.86 1.13
N PHE A 142 -13.61 -9.11 0.73
CA PHE A 142 -12.29 -9.57 0.30
C PHE A 142 -12.40 -10.44 -0.94
N SER A 143 -11.31 -10.49 -1.71
CA SER A 143 -11.19 -11.34 -2.90
C SER A 143 -9.79 -11.94 -3.00
N LEU A 144 -9.65 -12.95 -3.87
CA LEU A 144 -8.37 -13.59 -4.15
C LEU A 144 -8.08 -13.47 -5.63
N THR A 145 -6.87 -13.08 -5.98
CA THR A 145 -6.38 -13.15 -7.37
C THR A 145 -5.17 -14.07 -7.44
N HIS A 146 -5.03 -14.75 -8.57
CA HIS A 146 -3.95 -15.68 -8.83
C HIS A 146 -3.05 -15.17 -9.95
N ARG A 147 -1.76 -15.47 -9.85
CA ARG A 147 -0.81 -15.13 -10.89
C ARG A 147 -1.10 -15.97 -12.14
N ILE A 148 -1.13 -15.29 -13.29
CA ILE A 148 -1.32 -15.91 -14.61
C ILE A 148 -0.27 -15.39 -15.59
N LYS A 149 -0.17 -16.01 -16.77
CA LYS A 149 0.69 -15.50 -17.85
C LYS A 149 0.23 -14.07 -18.20
N GLY A 150 1.10 -13.10 -17.96
CA GLY A 150 0.82 -11.69 -18.24
C GLY A 150 0.33 -10.84 -17.06
N GLY A 151 0.14 -11.41 -15.86
CA GLY A 151 -0.23 -10.62 -14.68
C GLY A 151 -1.01 -11.38 -13.62
N TRP A 152 -2.16 -10.84 -13.25
CA TRP A 152 -3.07 -11.34 -12.23
C TRP A 152 -4.41 -11.71 -12.86
N SER A 153 -5.07 -12.74 -12.33
CA SER A 153 -6.43 -13.09 -12.72
C SER A 153 -7.42 -12.04 -12.22
N ILE A 154 -8.61 -11.99 -12.83
CA ILE A 154 -9.74 -11.29 -12.22
C ILE A 154 -10.01 -11.93 -10.85
N PRO A 155 -10.15 -11.13 -9.76
CA PRO A 155 -10.45 -11.68 -8.43
C PRO A 155 -11.86 -12.26 -8.28
#